data_AF-A0A2G6TXM8-F1
#
_entry.id   AF-A0A2G6TXM8-F1
#
_cell.length_a   1.000
_cell.length_b   1.000
_cell.length_c   1.000
_cell.angle_alpha   90.00
_cell.angle_beta   90.00
_cell.angle_gamma   90.00
#
_symmetry.space_group_name_H-M   'P 1'
#
loop_
_entity.id
_entity.type
_entity.pdbx_description
1 polymer ?
#
loop_
_entity_poly.entity_id
_entity_poly.type
_entity_poly.pdbx_seq_one_letter_code
_entity_poly.pdbx_strand_id
1 'polypeptide(L)'
;MDSIKSYEAIDIVWVEEAQSVSARSWEVLVPTIRWPGSEIWLTLNPDLATDATYARFIEAADSDTWLCEINWRDNPWFPEVLAKERRRHFKRDPDTYWNVWEGQPKRTVAGAIYAKEVERLYNDDRVCLVPYNPKLPVHTV
;
A
#
# COMPACT_ATOMS: atom_id res chain seq x y z
N MET A 1 19.71 -10.71 2.32
CA MET A 1 19.01 -11.20 1.10
C MET A 1 19.82 -12.19 0.29
N ASP A 2 21.15 -12.11 0.25
CA ASP A 2 21.94 -12.97 -0.63
C ASP A 2 21.89 -14.47 -0.29
N SER A 3 21.55 -14.84 0.94
CA SER A 3 21.31 -16.25 1.33
C SER A 3 19.99 -16.83 0.81
N ILE A 4 19.04 -16.01 0.35
CA ILE A 4 17.75 -16.52 -0.13
C ILE A 4 17.88 -17.23 -1.48
N LYS A 5 18.87 -16.82 -2.28
CA LYS A 5 19.13 -17.35 -3.62
C LYS A 5 19.59 -18.81 -3.64
N SER A 6 20.02 -19.36 -2.50
CA SER A 6 20.51 -20.74 -2.38
C SER A 6 19.46 -21.74 -1.92
N TYR A 7 18.23 -21.30 -1.65
CA TYR A 7 17.13 -22.22 -1.35
C TYR A 7 16.52 -22.72 -2.66
N GLU A 8 16.39 -24.04 -2.77
CA GLU A 8 15.72 -24.71 -3.87
C GLU A 8 14.40 -25.33 -3.37
N ALA A 9 13.44 -25.53 -4.28
CA ALA A 9 12.17 -26.20 -4.00
C ALA A 9 11.33 -25.55 -2.88
N ILE A 10 11.17 -24.23 -2.91
CA ILE A 10 10.19 -23.53 -2.05
C ILE A 10 8.82 -23.58 -2.73
N ASP A 11 7.86 -24.25 -2.10
CA ASP A 11 6.46 -24.28 -2.56
C ASP A 11 5.69 -23.01 -2.18
N ILE A 12 5.91 -22.48 -0.97
CA ILE A 12 5.23 -21.26 -0.51
C ILE A 12 6.24 -20.36 0.19
N VAL A 13 6.29 -19.09 -0.20
CA VAL A 13 6.89 -18.04 0.62
C VAL A 13 5.80 -17.15 1.19
N TRP A 14 5.91 -16.83 2.47
CA TRP A 14 5.02 -15.89 3.12
C TRP A 14 5.83 -14.70 3.64
N VAL A 15 5.47 -13.51 3.17
CA VAL A 15 6.10 -12.25 3.55
C VAL A 15 5.13 -11.45 4.41
N GLU A 16 5.43 -11.40 5.70
CA GLU A 16 4.75 -10.55 6.68
C GLU A 16 5.28 -9.11 6.62
N GLU A 17 4.43 -8.14 6.95
CA GLU A 17 4.75 -6.70 6.91
C GLU A 17 5.37 -6.26 5.57
N ALA A 18 4.81 -6.77 4.47
CA ALA A 18 5.37 -6.67 3.14
C ALA A 18 5.48 -5.21 2.63
N GLN A 19 4.78 -4.24 3.23
CA GLN A 19 4.95 -2.81 2.93
C GLN A 19 6.39 -2.32 3.16
N SER A 20 7.15 -2.98 4.04
CA SER A 20 8.55 -2.61 4.34
C SER A 20 9.57 -3.14 3.34
N VAL A 21 9.15 -4.01 2.41
CA VAL A 21 10.04 -4.70 1.49
C VAL A 21 10.40 -3.83 0.30
N SER A 22 11.69 -3.56 0.13
CA SER A 22 12.20 -2.73 -0.97
C SER A 22 12.01 -3.36 -2.37
N ALA A 23 11.96 -2.52 -3.41
CA ALA A 23 11.90 -2.98 -4.80
C ALA A 23 13.02 -3.98 -5.16
N ARG A 24 14.26 -3.65 -4.76
CA ARG A 24 15.44 -4.52 -4.94
C ARG A 24 15.26 -5.87 -4.25
N SER A 25 14.59 -5.88 -3.10
CA SER A 25 14.34 -7.12 -2.36
C SER A 25 13.41 -8.04 -3.14
N TRP A 26 12.35 -7.48 -3.72
CA TRP A 26 11.45 -8.24 -4.60
C TRP A 26 12.11 -8.73 -5.89
N GLU A 27 13.02 -7.95 -6.48
CA GLU A 27 13.79 -8.37 -7.67
C GLU A 27 14.66 -9.61 -7.39
N VAL A 28 15.05 -9.83 -6.14
CA VAL A 28 15.76 -11.03 -5.72
C VAL A 28 14.79 -12.16 -5.37
N LEU A 29 13.74 -11.86 -4.61
CA LEU A 29 12.83 -12.87 -4.09
C LEU A 29 11.97 -13.52 -5.17
N VAL A 30 11.30 -12.72 -6.01
CA VAL A 30 10.33 -13.23 -6.99
C VAL A 30 10.94 -14.26 -7.94
N PRO A 31 12.13 -14.04 -8.56
CA PRO A 31 12.72 -15.05 -9.45
C PRO A 31 13.27 -16.30 -8.72
N THR A 32 13.43 -16.22 -7.41
CA THR A 32 13.90 -17.35 -6.58
C THR A 32 12.77 -18.36 -6.38
N ILE A 33 11.53 -17.89 -6.25
CA ILE A 33 10.34 -18.72 -6.07
C ILE A 33 9.81 -19.12 -7.46
N ARG A 34 10.38 -20.20 -8.00
CA ARG A 34 10.14 -20.64 -9.40
C ARG A 34 9.74 -22.11 -9.54
N TRP A 35 9.42 -22.78 -8.44
CA TRP A 35 9.00 -24.18 -8.49
C TRP A 35 7.61 -24.26 -9.13
N PRO A 36 7.29 -25.26 -9.98
CA PRO A 36 5.97 -25.36 -10.56
C PRO A 36 4.88 -25.40 -9.48
N GLY A 37 3.94 -24.45 -9.54
CA GLY A 37 2.88 -24.30 -8.54
C GLY A 37 3.30 -23.61 -7.25
N SER A 38 4.49 -23.01 -7.19
CA SER A 38 4.89 -22.24 -6.01
C SER A 38 4.13 -20.92 -5.89
N GLU A 39 3.85 -20.50 -4.66
CA GLU A 39 3.05 -19.31 -4.37
C GLU A 39 3.84 -18.28 -3.52
N ILE A 40 3.48 -17.01 -3.69
CA ILE A 40 3.98 -15.89 -2.88
C ILE A 40 2.80 -15.29 -2.12
N TRP A 41 2.81 -15.40 -0.80
CA TRP A 41 1.75 -14.88 0.07
C TRP A 41 2.25 -13.62 0.76
N LEU A 42 1.39 -12.60 0.79
CA LEU A 42 1.71 -11.29 1.34
C LEU A 42 0.69 -10.90 2.40
N THR A 43 1.15 -10.39 3.54
CA THR A 43 0.32 -9.55 4.40
C THR A 43 0.98 -8.19 4.55
N LEU A 44 0.17 -7.14 4.50
CA LEU A 44 0.66 -5.78 4.67
C LEU A 44 -0.44 -4.84 5.15
N ASN A 45 0.01 -3.76 5.79
CA ASN A 45 -0.80 -2.55 5.96
C ASN A 45 -0.27 -1.51 4.96
N PRO A 46 -1.08 -1.04 4.00
CA PRO A 46 -0.64 -0.04 3.01
C PRO A 46 -0.10 1.24 3.67
N ASP A 47 1.04 1.76 3.20
CA ASP A 47 1.58 3.06 3.66
C ASP A 47 1.45 4.12 2.56
N LEU A 48 2.26 4.06 1.50
CA LEU A 48 2.13 4.93 0.32
C LEU A 48 1.67 4.13 -0.90
N ALA A 49 0.86 4.74 -1.75
CA ALA A 49 0.46 4.13 -3.02
C ALA A 49 1.67 3.87 -3.94
N THR A 50 2.74 4.66 -3.77
CA THR A 50 4.00 4.54 -4.52
C THR A 50 4.94 3.48 -3.97
N ASP A 51 4.62 2.83 -2.85
CA ASP A 51 5.49 1.80 -2.28
C ASP A 51 5.61 0.61 -3.22
N ALA A 52 6.81 0.04 -3.27
CA ALA A 52 7.15 -1.03 -4.22
C ALA A 52 6.18 -2.21 -4.14
N THR A 53 5.77 -2.60 -2.94
CA THR A 53 4.84 -3.71 -2.72
C THR A 53 3.42 -3.35 -3.17
N TYR A 54 2.94 -2.14 -2.85
CA TYR A 54 1.59 -1.70 -3.23
C TYR A 54 1.46 -1.59 -4.75
N ALA A 55 2.37 -0.87 -5.39
CA ALA A 55 2.36 -0.68 -6.84
C ALA A 55 2.46 -2.03 -7.59
N ARG A 56 3.30 -2.95 -7.11
CA ARG A 56 3.55 -4.23 -7.78
C ARG A 56 2.43 -5.25 -7.61
N PHE A 57 1.89 -5.41 -6.41
CA PHE A 57 1.00 -6.54 -6.08
C PHE A 57 -0.45 -6.16 -5.81
N ILE A 58 -0.75 -4.86 -5.63
CA ILE A 58 -2.12 -4.38 -5.40
C ILE A 58 -2.60 -3.58 -6.61
N GLU A 59 -1.87 -2.54 -7.01
CA GLU A 59 -2.28 -1.70 -8.14
C GLU A 59 -2.16 -2.43 -9.49
N ALA A 60 -1.07 -3.17 -9.68
CA ALA A 60 -0.81 -3.97 -10.88
C ALA A 60 -1.27 -5.44 -10.74
N ALA A 61 -2.17 -5.75 -9.81
CA ALA A 61 -2.71 -7.11 -9.65
C ALA A 61 -3.37 -7.60 -10.95
N ASP A 62 -3.04 -8.83 -11.34
CA ASP A 62 -3.56 -9.46 -12.55
C ASP A 62 -4.44 -10.69 -12.21
N SER A 63 -4.81 -11.47 -13.23
CA SER A 63 -5.67 -12.65 -13.04
C SER A 63 -5.01 -13.79 -12.25
N ASP A 64 -3.69 -13.75 -12.07
CA ASP A 64 -2.93 -14.74 -11.29
C ASP A 64 -2.78 -14.31 -9.81
N THR A 65 -3.37 -13.16 -9.44
CA THR A 65 -3.31 -12.59 -8.09
C THR A 65 -4.65 -12.73 -7.38
N TRP A 66 -4.67 -13.44 -6.25
CA TRP A 66 -5.79 -13.37 -5.31
C TRP A 66 -5.56 -12.26 -4.29
N LEU A 67 -6.37 -11.20 -4.36
CA LEU A 67 -6.29 -10.03 -3.48
C LEU A 67 -7.51 -9.97 -2.56
N CYS A 68 -7.27 -9.81 -1.27
CA CYS A 68 -8.32 -9.68 -0.25
C CYS A 68 -7.99 -8.53 0.70
N GLU A 69 -8.86 -7.53 0.78
CA GLU A 69 -8.81 -6.49 1.81
C GLU A 69 -9.56 -6.98 3.05
N ILE A 70 -8.88 -6.97 4.20
CA ILE A 70 -9.45 -7.33 5.50
C ILE A 70 -9.17 -6.20 6.47
N ASN A 71 -10.18 -5.80 7.25
CA ASN A 71 -10.06 -4.72 8.21
C ASN A 71 -10.70 -5.07 9.57
N TRP A 72 -10.66 -4.15 10.54
CA TRP A 72 -11.20 -4.31 11.90
C TRP A 72 -12.68 -4.70 11.91
N ARG A 73 -13.44 -4.25 10.91
CA ARG A 73 -14.87 -4.54 10.72
C ARG A 73 -15.13 -6.00 10.34
N ASP A 74 -14.13 -6.66 9.77
CA ASP A 74 -14.18 -8.04 9.30
C ASP A 74 -13.69 -9.03 10.37
N ASN A 75 -13.19 -8.54 11.52
CA ASN A 75 -12.73 -9.34 12.63
C ASN A 75 -13.85 -9.55 13.68
N PRO A 76 -14.46 -10.75 13.77
CA PRO A 76 -15.53 -11.03 14.75
C PRO A 76 -15.07 -10.92 16.21
N TRP A 77 -13.76 -10.95 16.44
CA TRP A 77 -13.12 -10.86 17.75
C TRP A 77 -12.38 -9.54 17.95
N PHE A 78 -12.75 -8.48 17.22
CA PHE A 78 -12.10 -7.18 17.34
C PHE A 78 -12.18 -6.64 18.78
N PRO A 79 -11.03 -6.44 19.49
CA PRO A 79 -11.06 -6.10 20.91
C PRO A 79 -11.62 -4.70 21.18
N GLU A 80 -12.43 -4.56 22.25
CA GLU A 80 -12.99 -3.27 22.68
C GLU A 80 -11.90 -2.23 23.01
N VAL A 81 -10.71 -2.67 23.42
CA VAL A 81 -9.55 -1.79 23.66
C VAL A 81 -9.12 -1.11 22.35
N LEU A 82 -9.01 -1.86 21.25
CA LEU A 82 -8.66 -1.30 19.94
C LEU A 82 -9.82 -0.47 19.37
N ALA A 83 -11.08 -0.86 19.61
CA ALA A 83 -12.23 -0.05 19.22
C ALA A 83 -12.27 1.32 19.93
N LYS A 84 -11.88 1.37 21.20
CA LYS A 84 -11.71 2.64 21.94
C LYS A 84 -10.57 3.47 21.36
N GLU A 85 -9.43 2.86 21.06
CA GLU A 85 -8.29 3.57 20.47
C GLU A 85 -8.61 4.11 19.08
N ARG A 86 -9.25 3.31 18.23
CA ARG A 86 -9.76 3.73 16.91
C ARG A 86 -10.62 4.99 16.99
N ARG A 87 -11.61 5.00 17.90
CA ARG A 87 -12.50 6.15 18.11
C ARG A 87 -11.77 7.38 18.68
N ARG A 88 -10.76 7.18 19.53
CA ARG A 88 -9.93 8.27 20.04
C ARG A 88 -9.03 8.83 18.94
N HIS A 89 -8.45 7.97 18.12
CA HIS A 89 -7.61 8.36 17.00
C HIS A 89 -8.40 9.25 16.03
N PHE A 90 -9.59 8.80 15.60
CA PHE A 90 -10.44 9.57 14.69
C PHE A 90 -10.75 10.98 15.20
N LYS A 91 -10.97 11.15 16.52
CA LYS A 91 -11.22 12.47 17.12
C LYS A 91 -9.97 13.36 17.17
N ARG A 92 -8.80 12.76 17.32
CA ARG A 92 -7.52 13.47 17.45
C ARG A 92 -6.96 13.87 16.09
N ASP A 93 -7.02 12.96 15.13
CA ASP A 93 -6.39 13.09 13.82
C ASP A 93 -7.20 12.29 12.78
N PRO A 94 -8.24 12.92 12.18
CA PRO A 94 -9.05 12.29 11.14
C PRO A 94 -8.27 11.98 9.86
N ASP A 95 -7.21 12.73 9.57
CA ASP A 95 -6.46 12.61 8.31
C ASP A 95 -5.67 11.29 8.30
N THR A 96 -4.94 10.99 9.38
CA THR A 96 -4.15 9.75 9.47
C THR A 96 -4.99 8.52 9.83
N TYR A 97 -6.22 8.71 10.31
CA TYR A 97 -7.14 7.63 10.64
C TYR A 97 -7.41 6.71 9.45
N TRP A 98 -7.63 7.27 8.25
CA TRP A 98 -7.96 6.50 7.05
C TRP A 98 -6.86 5.52 6.68
N ASN A 99 -5.60 5.91 6.85
CA ASN A 99 -4.48 5.01 6.62
C ASN A 99 -4.36 3.95 7.73
N VAL A 100 -4.34 4.38 9.00
CA VAL A 100 -4.07 3.48 10.12
C VAL A 100 -5.20 2.47 10.37
N TRP A 101 -6.45 2.88 10.20
CA TRP A 101 -7.62 2.08 10.58
C TRP A 101 -8.51 1.70 9.40
N GLU A 102 -8.43 2.35 8.24
CA GLU A 102 -9.19 1.95 7.05
C GLU A 102 -8.29 1.38 5.94
N GLY A 103 -6.98 1.29 6.16
CA GLY A 103 -6.04 0.66 5.22
C GLY A 103 -5.81 1.46 3.93
N GLN A 104 -6.25 2.71 3.87
CA GLN A 104 -6.09 3.53 2.67
C GLN A 104 -4.65 4.03 2.55
N PRO A 105 -3.96 3.83 1.41
CA PRO A 105 -2.63 4.36 1.23
C PRO A 105 -2.63 5.89 1.29
N LYS A 106 -1.63 6.47 1.94
CA LYS A 106 -1.41 7.92 1.99
C LYS A 106 -1.12 8.43 0.58
N ARG A 107 -1.68 9.60 0.27
CA ARG A 107 -1.46 10.30 -1.00
C ARG A 107 -0.16 11.11 -1.02
N THR A 108 0.35 11.49 0.15
CA THR A 108 1.55 12.32 0.28
C THR A 108 2.44 11.82 1.42
N VAL A 109 3.74 12.01 1.27
CA VAL A 109 4.74 11.64 2.28
C VAL A 109 4.58 12.53 3.52
N ALA A 110 4.75 11.94 4.71
CA ALA A 110 4.76 12.69 5.96
C ALA A 110 5.79 13.83 5.93
N GLY A 111 5.36 15.05 6.26
CA GLY A 111 6.21 16.25 6.22
C GLY A 111 6.15 17.04 4.90
N ALA A 112 5.34 16.62 3.93
CA ALA A 112 5.02 17.47 2.79
C ALA A 112 4.31 18.74 3.28
N ILE A 113 4.90 19.90 2.99
CA ILE A 113 4.45 21.22 3.47
C ILE A 113 2.99 21.49 3.09
N TYR A 114 2.54 20.96 1.94
CA TYR A 114 1.20 21.18 1.40
C TYR A 114 0.30 19.93 1.45
N ALA A 115 0.61 18.93 2.29
CA ALA A 115 -0.15 17.69 2.36
C ALA A 115 -1.65 17.94 2.59
N LYS A 116 -1.97 18.80 3.57
CA LYS A 116 -3.34 19.14 3.97
C LYS A 116 -4.07 19.92 2.88
N GLU A 117 -3.37 20.85 2.25
CA GLU A 117 -3.91 21.67 1.15
C GLU A 117 -4.23 20.80 -0.06
N VAL A 118 -3.34 19.87 -0.42
CA VAL A 118 -3.57 18.92 -1.52
C VAL A 118 -4.73 18.00 -1.20
N GLU A 119 -4.79 17.44 0.01
CA GLU A 119 -5.89 16.57 0.42
C GLU A 119 -7.24 17.29 0.37
N ARG A 120 -7.30 18.52 0.87
CA ARG A 120 -8.48 19.38 0.77
C ARG A 120 -8.87 19.67 -0.67
N LEU A 121 -7.91 19.91 -1.58
CA LEU A 121 -8.23 20.13 -3.00
C LEU A 121 -8.96 18.93 -3.61
N TYR A 122 -8.57 17.70 -3.25
CA TYR A 122 -9.29 16.52 -3.72
C TYR A 122 -10.64 16.33 -3.02
N ASN A 123 -10.71 16.52 -1.70
CA ASN A 123 -11.96 16.34 -0.94
C ASN A 123 -13.04 17.36 -1.34
N ASP A 124 -12.63 18.56 -1.74
CA ASP A 124 -13.51 19.63 -2.23
C ASP A 124 -13.80 19.50 -3.75
N ASP A 125 -13.41 18.40 -4.41
CA ASP A 125 -13.52 18.16 -5.86
C ASP A 125 -12.91 19.28 -6.74
N ARG A 126 -11.83 19.90 -6.26
CA ARG A 126 -11.15 21.02 -6.94
C ARG A 126 -10.03 20.59 -7.89
N VAL A 127 -9.73 19.30 -7.96
CA VAL A 127 -8.74 18.73 -8.89
C VAL A 127 -9.46 18.23 -10.14
N CYS A 128 -9.12 18.79 -11.30
CA CYS A 128 -9.71 18.38 -12.58
C CYS A 128 -8.68 18.36 -13.71
N LEU A 129 -9.00 17.63 -14.77
CA LEU A 129 -8.22 17.64 -16.00
C LEU A 129 -8.46 18.95 -16.75
N VAL A 130 -7.39 19.68 -17.04
CA VAL A 130 -7.43 20.88 -17.90
C VAL A 130 -6.92 20.54 -19.29
N PRO A 131 -7.54 21.03 -20.38
CA PRO A 131 -7.05 20.81 -21.74
C PRO A 131 -5.61 21.30 -21.90
N TYR A 132 -4.76 20.46 -22.50
CA TYR A 132 -3.36 20.83 -22.75
C TYR A 132 -3.27 21.97 -23.77
N ASN A 133 -2.53 23.03 -23.43
CA ASN A 133 -2.18 24.10 -24.35
C ASN A 133 -0.74 23.92 -24.85
N PRO A 134 -0.52 23.59 -26.13
CA PRO A 134 0.82 23.34 -26.67
C PRO A 134 1.74 24.56 -26.69
N LYS A 135 1.22 25.76 -26.43
CA LYS A 135 2.02 26.99 -26.31
C LYS A 135 2.59 27.23 -24.92
N LEU A 136 2.15 26.47 -23.92
CA LEU A 136 2.60 26.60 -22.54
C LEU A 136 3.44 25.38 -22.15
N PRO A 137 4.60 25.58 -21.50
CA PRO A 137 5.33 24.46 -20.93
C PRO A 137 4.48 23.81 -19.84
N VAL A 138 4.37 22.48 -19.88
CA VAL A 138 3.73 21.69 -18.83
C VAL A 138 4.74 20.73 -18.24
N HIS A 139 4.61 20.48 -16.94
CA HIS A 139 5.41 19.53 -16.22
C HIS A 139 4.55 18.27 -16.01
N THR A 140 4.90 17.20 -16.72
CA THR A 140 4.28 15.87 -16.62
C THR A 140 5.26 14.96 -15.92
N VAL A 141 5.14 14.85 -14.60
CA VAL A 141 5.96 13.94 -13.79
C VAL A 141 5.25 12.63 -13.67
#